data_AF-A0A2V7G331-F1
#
_entry.id   AF-A0A2V7G331-F1
#
_cell.length_a   1.000
_cell.length_b   1.000
_cell.length_c   1.000
_cell.angle_alpha   90.00
_cell.angle_beta   90.00
_cell.angle_gamma   90.00
#
_symmetry.space_group_name_H-M   'P 1'
#
loop_
_entity.id
_entity.type
_entity.pdbx_description
1 polymer ?
#
loop_
_entity_poly.entity_id
_entity_poly.type
_entity_poly.pdbx_seq_one_letter_code
_entity_poly.pdbx_strand_id
1 'polypeptide(L)'
;MRLLPVLLLVAPAACGRGATPADQRVGPPAVRHDEHVFAGGAAPNAVRWENPHRGDRRAAAEGAKIFTAMNCDGCHGGAGVGWVGPSLADGRWRFGGADGEIFESIYY
;
A
#
# COMPACT_ATOMS: atom_id res chain seq x y z
N MET A 1 8.56 8.02 66.27
CA MET A 1 7.65 8.27 65.14
C MET A 1 8.37 7.79 63.87
N ARG A 2 8.06 6.58 63.38
CA ARG A 2 8.77 5.93 62.27
C ARG A 2 8.10 6.32 60.95
N LEU A 3 8.82 7.03 60.08
CA LEU A 3 8.38 7.35 58.72
C LEU A 3 9.07 6.36 57.76
N LEU A 4 8.30 5.45 57.14
CA LEU A 4 8.79 4.62 56.03
C LEU A 4 8.70 5.41 54.72
N PRO A 5 9.72 5.37 53.84
CA PRO A 5 9.62 5.94 52.51
C PRO A 5 8.83 5.00 51.59
N VAL A 6 7.79 5.53 50.94
CA VAL A 6 7.05 4.83 49.88
C VAL A 6 7.92 4.85 48.63
N LEU A 7 8.47 3.69 48.27
CA LEU A 7 9.21 3.51 47.02
C LEU A 7 8.19 3.37 45.87
N LEU A 8 7.98 4.44 45.10
CA LEU A 8 7.18 4.40 43.87
C LEU A 8 7.99 3.68 42.78
N LEU A 9 7.65 2.43 42.48
CA LEU A 9 8.13 1.75 41.27
C LEU A 9 7.35 2.27 40.06
N VAL A 10 8.02 3.08 39.24
CA VAL A 10 7.55 3.44 37.90
C VAL A 10 7.99 2.33 36.94
N ALA A 11 7.06 1.50 36.50
CA ALA A 11 7.30 0.54 35.43
C ALA A 11 7.32 1.28 34.09
N PRO A 12 8.37 1.14 33.25
CA PRO A 12 8.34 1.71 31.92
C PRO A 12 7.33 0.92 31.07
N ALA A 13 6.31 1.60 30.58
CA ALA A 13 5.43 1.06 29.55
C ALA A 13 6.27 0.83 28.28
N ALA A 14 6.58 -0.41 27.98
CA ALA A 14 7.24 -0.79 26.73
C ALA A 14 6.28 -0.52 25.56
N CYS A 15 6.51 0.57 24.83
CA CYS A 15 5.85 0.82 23.56
C CYS A 15 6.15 -0.33 22.59
N GLY A 16 5.09 -1.02 22.17
CA GLY A 16 4.97 -1.76 20.90
C GLY A 16 6.14 -2.64 20.49
N ARG A 17 6.00 -3.95 20.69
CA ARG A 17 6.70 -4.92 19.84
C ARG A 17 6.31 -4.64 18.40
N GLY A 18 7.25 -4.16 17.59
CA GLY A 18 7.10 -4.12 16.14
C GLY A 18 6.77 -5.53 15.65
N ALA A 19 5.70 -5.65 14.86
CA ALA A 19 5.40 -6.88 14.17
C ALA A 19 6.60 -7.23 13.28
N THR A 20 7.08 -8.48 13.36
CA THR A 20 8.03 -9.02 12.39
C THR A 20 7.43 -8.91 10.98
N PRO A 21 8.20 -8.52 9.95
CA PRO A 21 7.75 -8.63 8.56
C PRO A 21 7.26 -10.05 8.33
N ALA A 22 5.97 -10.20 7.99
CA ALA A 22 5.41 -11.50 7.65
C ALA A 22 6.17 -12.06 6.43
N ASP A 23 6.43 -13.37 6.43
CA ASP A 23 7.01 -14.08 5.28
C ASP A 23 6.13 -13.87 4.04
N GLN A 24 6.61 -13.05 3.09
CA GLN A 24 5.88 -12.63 1.89
C GLN A 24 5.78 -13.74 0.83
N ARG A 25 6.28 -14.95 1.11
CA ARG A 25 6.24 -16.08 0.16
C ARG A 25 4.86 -16.71 0.00
N VAL A 26 3.88 -16.32 0.82
CA VAL A 26 2.52 -16.84 0.77
C VAL A 26 1.54 -15.65 0.78
N GLY A 27 1.10 -15.22 -0.41
CA GLY A 27 0.02 -14.23 -0.52
C GLY A 27 -1.34 -14.84 -0.89
N PRO A 28 -2.40 -14.02 -0.94
CA PRO A 28 -3.77 -14.43 -1.23
C PRO A 28 -3.94 -14.88 -2.69
N PRO A 29 -5.02 -15.59 -3.07
CA PRO A 29 -5.25 -15.99 -4.46
C PRO A 29 -5.29 -14.75 -5.37
N ALA A 30 -4.67 -14.86 -6.55
CA ALA A 30 -4.64 -13.76 -7.50
C ALA A 30 -6.07 -13.39 -7.87
N VAL A 31 -6.35 -12.10 -8.06
CA VAL A 31 -7.50 -11.71 -8.85
C VAL A 31 -7.30 -12.38 -10.20
N ARG A 32 -8.06 -13.45 -10.46
CA ARG A 32 -8.01 -14.15 -11.74
C ARG A 32 -8.74 -13.28 -12.74
N HIS A 33 -7.99 -12.58 -13.56
CA HIS A 33 -8.48 -12.12 -14.84
C HIS A 33 -8.48 -13.35 -15.74
N ASP A 34 -9.60 -14.06 -15.84
CA ASP A 34 -9.69 -15.31 -16.59
C ASP A 34 -9.36 -15.10 -18.09
N GLU A 35 -9.39 -13.86 -18.60
CA GLU A 35 -8.84 -13.47 -19.91
C GLU A 35 -7.29 -13.49 -19.98
N HIS A 36 -6.57 -13.36 -18.87
CA HIS A 36 -5.10 -13.42 -18.84
C HIS A 36 -4.63 -14.87 -18.75
N VAL A 37 -4.44 -15.48 -19.91
CA VAL A 37 -3.84 -16.82 -20.02
C VAL A 37 -2.33 -16.72 -19.81
N PHE A 38 -1.85 -17.14 -18.65
CA PHE A 38 -0.42 -17.30 -18.39
C PHE A 38 0.17 -18.49 -19.18
N ALA A 39 1.42 -18.35 -19.63
CA ALA A 39 2.12 -19.43 -20.31
C ALA A 39 2.21 -20.66 -19.39
N GLY A 40 1.59 -21.78 -19.81
CA GLY A 40 1.52 -23.01 -19.02
C GLY A 40 0.27 -23.17 -18.15
N GLY A 41 -0.69 -22.24 -18.18
CA GLY A 41 -2.02 -22.40 -17.56
C GLY A 41 -2.06 -22.35 -16.03
N ALA A 42 -0.91 -22.19 -15.36
CA ALA A 42 -0.83 -21.97 -13.92
C ALA A 42 -0.63 -20.48 -13.65
N ALA A 43 -1.61 -19.84 -12.98
CA ALA A 43 -1.41 -18.50 -12.46
C ALA A 43 -0.31 -18.51 -11.39
N PRO A 44 0.60 -17.52 -11.36
CA PRO A 44 1.54 -17.37 -10.26
C PRO A 44 0.78 -17.18 -8.93
N ASN A 45 1.37 -17.63 -7.82
CA ASN A 45 0.82 -17.35 -6.48
C ASN A 45 0.76 -15.82 -6.30
N ALA A 46 -0.41 -15.25 -6.05
CA ALA A 46 -0.46 -13.82 -5.80
C ALA A 46 0.18 -13.51 -4.46
N VAL A 47 1.11 -12.57 -4.49
CA VAL A 47 1.69 -11.96 -3.31
C VAL A 47 0.81 -10.75 -3.00
N ARG A 48 0.48 -10.52 -1.72
CA ARG A 48 -0.11 -9.23 -1.33
C ARG A 48 1.01 -8.22 -1.37
N TRP A 49 1.15 -7.54 -2.50
CA TRP A 49 2.07 -6.44 -2.64
C TRP A 49 1.57 -5.29 -1.76
N GLU A 50 2.37 -4.93 -0.78
CA GLU A 50 2.16 -3.73 0.03
C GLU A 50 3.13 -2.67 -0.48
N ASN A 51 2.66 -1.43 -0.56
CA ASN A 51 3.50 -0.32 -0.96
C ASN A 51 4.54 -0.05 0.14
N PRO A 52 5.84 -0.30 -0.09
CA PRO A 52 6.87 -0.09 0.92
C PRO A 52 7.05 1.40 1.27
N HIS A 53 6.48 2.30 0.47
CA HIS A 53 6.51 3.75 0.67
C HIS A 53 5.25 4.30 1.33
N ARG A 54 4.36 3.44 1.84
CA ARG A 54 3.13 3.89 2.51
C ARG A 54 3.46 4.85 3.66
N GLY A 55 2.93 6.07 3.58
CA GLY A 55 3.14 7.12 4.58
C GLY A 55 4.45 7.92 4.43
N ASP A 56 5.32 7.57 3.49
CA ASP A 56 6.52 8.34 3.19
C ASP A 56 6.19 9.55 2.32
N ARG A 57 6.22 10.75 2.92
CA ARG A 57 5.93 12.01 2.24
C ARG A 57 6.94 12.33 1.13
N ARG A 58 8.20 11.93 1.27
CA ARG A 58 9.23 12.18 0.26
C ARG A 58 8.97 11.32 -0.97
N ALA A 59 8.65 10.04 -0.76
CA ALA A 59 8.27 9.14 -1.84
C ALA A 59 6.99 9.62 -2.53
N ALA A 60 5.98 10.10 -1.77
CA ALA A 60 4.77 10.67 -2.35
C ALA A 60 5.05 11.93 -3.20
N ALA A 61 5.93 12.82 -2.74
CA ALA A 61 6.32 14.01 -3.49
C ALA A 61 7.05 13.66 -4.80
N GLU A 62 7.88 12.62 -4.80
CA GLU A 62 8.51 12.13 -6.02
C GLU A 62 7.50 11.45 -6.96
N GLY A 63 6.59 10.64 -6.40
CA GLY A 63 5.49 10.03 -7.14
C GLY A 63 4.60 11.05 -7.85
N ALA A 64 4.35 12.21 -7.23
CA ALA A 64 3.60 13.30 -7.86
C ALA A 64 4.31 13.87 -9.10
N LYS A 65 5.65 13.95 -9.09
CA LYS A 65 6.43 14.37 -10.26
C LYS A 65 6.32 13.33 -11.37
N ILE A 66 6.44 12.04 -11.02
CA ILE A 66 6.29 10.93 -11.97
C ILE A 66 4.88 10.94 -12.59
N PHE A 67 3.84 11.15 -11.78
CA PHE A 67 2.46 11.22 -12.25
C PHE A 67 2.25 12.25 -13.37
N THR A 68 2.94 13.38 -13.28
CA THR A 68 2.92 14.43 -14.32
C THR A 68 3.87 14.08 -15.47
N ALA A 69 5.10 13.68 -15.17
CA ALA A 69 6.13 13.40 -16.17
C ALA A 69 5.76 12.22 -17.09
N MET A 70 5.00 11.25 -16.57
CA MET A 70 4.48 10.10 -17.31
C MET A 70 3.07 10.34 -17.86
N ASN A 71 2.58 11.59 -17.82
CA ASN A 71 1.34 12.03 -18.46
C ASN A 71 0.08 11.33 -17.92
N CYS A 72 0.09 10.87 -16.67
CA CYS A 72 -1.06 10.26 -16.02
C CYS A 72 -2.15 11.31 -15.75
N ASP A 73 -1.74 12.52 -15.39
CA ASP A 73 -2.59 13.69 -15.18
C ASP A 73 -3.33 14.15 -16.45
N GLY A 74 -2.78 13.87 -17.63
CA GLY A 74 -3.46 14.16 -18.90
C GLY A 74 -4.82 13.48 -19.03
N CYS A 75 -4.98 12.27 -18.48
CA CYS A 75 -6.24 11.53 -18.46
C CYS A 75 -6.97 11.66 -17.12
N HIS A 76 -6.25 11.54 -16.00
CA HIS A 76 -6.81 11.50 -14.66
C HIS A 76 -6.86 12.87 -13.97
N GLY A 77 -6.58 13.95 -14.69
CA GLY A 77 -6.61 15.32 -14.17
C GLY A 77 -5.46 15.64 -13.22
N GLY A 78 -5.20 16.94 -13.04
CA GLY A 78 -4.25 17.43 -12.05
C GLY A 78 -4.61 16.93 -10.64
N ALA A 79 -3.60 16.49 -9.88
CA ALA A 79 -3.77 15.83 -8.58
C ALA A 79 -4.62 14.53 -8.60
N GLY A 80 -4.88 13.95 -9.78
CA GLY A 80 -5.60 12.67 -9.91
C GLY A 80 -7.10 12.77 -9.64
N VAL A 81 -7.70 13.96 -9.78
CA VAL A 81 -9.12 14.18 -9.43
C VAL A 81 -10.12 13.63 -10.46
N GLY A 82 -9.65 13.21 -11.63
CA GLY A 82 -10.44 12.69 -12.74
C GLY A 82 -10.86 13.76 -13.74
N TRP A 83 -10.96 13.36 -15.02
CA TRP A 83 -11.55 14.14 -16.11
C TRP A 83 -11.96 13.17 -17.24
N VAL A 84 -11.03 12.74 -18.10
CA VAL A 84 -11.28 11.70 -19.11
C VAL A 84 -11.33 10.34 -18.41
N GLY A 85 -10.32 10.06 -17.58
CA GLY A 85 -10.26 8.91 -16.70
C GLY A 85 -10.94 9.18 -15.36
N PRO A 86 -11.24 8.12 -14.58
CA PRO A 86 -11.83 8.26 -13.25
C PRO A 86 -10.92 9.02 -12.29
N SER A 87 -11.51 9.51 -11.20
CA SER A 87 -10.72 10.01 -10.06
C SER A 87 -9.93 8.87 -9.44
N LEU A 88 -8.66 9.13 -9.12
CA LEU A 88 -7.80 8.24 -8.35
C LEU A 88 -7.67 8.70 -6.88
N ALA A 89 -8.22 9.87 -6.56
CA ALA A 89 -8.12 10.50 -5.25
C ALA A 89 -9.37 10.33 -4.37
N ASP A 90 -10.49 9.86 -4.93
CA ASP A 90 -11.78 9.77 -4.22
C ASP A 90 -11.99 8.44 -3.46
N GLY A 91 -11.04 7.52 -3.58
CA GLY A 91 -11.08 6.21 -2.92
C GLY A 91 -12.02 5.19 -3.57
N ARG A 92 -12.61 5.48 -4.74
CA ARG A 92 -13.51 4.57 -5.45
C ARG A 92 -12.74 3.83 -6.56
N TRP A 93 -12.52 2.54 -6.35
CA TRP A 93 -11.72 1.71 -7.25
C TRP A 93 -12.58 0.71 -8.01
N ARG A 94 -12.50 0.74 -9.35
CA ARG A 94 -13.25 -0.20 -10.21
C ARG A 94 -12.62 -1.60 -10.25
N PHE A 95 -11.30 -1.68 -10.15
CA PHE A 95 -10.52 -2.91 -10.33
C PHE A 95 -9.72 -3.32 -9.08
N GLY A 96 -10.17 -2.86 -7.90
CA GLY A 96 -9.43 -3.04 -6.65
C GLY A 96 -8.55 -1.84 -6.30
N GLY A 97 -8.40 -1.58 -5.00
CA GLY A 97 -7.73 -0.40 -4.44
C GLY A 97 -6.61 -0.72 -3.45
N ALA A 98 -6.26 -2.00 -3.31
CA ALA A 98 -5.06 -2.40 -2.59
C ALA A 98 -3.80 -2.05 -3.40
N ASP A 99 -2.66 -1.89 -2.72
CA ASP A 99 -1.41 -1.46 -3.36
C ASP A 99 -1.01 -2.36 -4.55
N GLY A 100 -1.14 -3.68 -4.39
CA GLY A 100 -0.90 -4.63 -5.47
C GLY A 100 -1.87 -4.48 -6.64
N GLU A 101 -3.15 -4.30 -6.40
CA GLU A 101 -4.16 -4.16 -7.46
C GLU A 101 -3.94 -2.89 -8.29
N ILE A 102 -3.54 -1.80 -7.63
CA ILE A 102 -3.16 -0.54 -8.28
C ILE A 102 -1.88 -0.73 -9.09
N PHE A 103 -0.87 -1.43 -8.55
CA PHE A 103 0.38 -1.71 -9.25
C PHE A 103 0.13 -2.54 -10.52
N GLU A 104 -0.65 -3.61 -10.41
CA GLU A 104 -1.02 -4.47 -11.53
C GLU A 104 -1.73 -3.67 -12.63
N SER A 105 -2.65 -2.77 -12.27
CA SER A 105 -3.38 -1.91 -13.21
C SER A 105 -2.50 -0.94 -14.00
N ILE A 106 -1.28 -0.65 -13.53
CA ILE A 106 -0.35 0.28 -14.19
C ILE A 106 0.73 -0.48 -14.97
N TYR A 107 1.17 -1.63 -14.44
CA TYR A 107 2.33 -2.34 -14.95
C TYR A 107 1.99 -3.36 -16.04
N TYR A 108 0.81 -3.98 -15.97
CA TYR A 108 0.34 -5.01 -16.91
C TYR A 108 -0.78 -4.48 -17.81
#